data_AF-A0A7I7XQ07-F1
#
_entry.id   AF-A0A7I7XQ07-F1
#
_cell.length_a   1.000
_cell.length_b   1.000
_cell.length_c   1.000
_cell.angle_alpha   90.00
_cell.angle_beta   90.00
_cell.angle_gamma   90.00
#
_symmetry.space_group_name_H-M   'P 1'
#
loop_
_entity.id
_entity.type
_entity.pdbx_description
1 polymer ?
#
loop_
_entity_poly.entity_id
_entity_poly.type
_entity_poly.pdbx_seq_one_letter_code
_entity_poly.pdbx_strand_id
1 'polypeptide(L)'
;MPYYLTSVAELPHPHAMGERPHPDGTRSNCPLALEAAIRTLGHHPGRDGYRALSAREDIAVRRRSCDVHSGDWTIALPAITAFLEPFPVSADTATIASAARSHPSFASLAPADRRLALALLSYSDSLRVYVNGQGERETIGQHRICWARTAGIAAVPVWFDATTVAPPRDATLLQRG
;
A
#
# COMPACT_ATOMS: atom_id res chain seq x y z
N MET A 1 10.82 -10.25 -9.88
CA MET A 1 9.88 -9.20 -10.36
C MET A 1 10.18 -7.96 -9.54
N PRO A 2 10.60 -6.87 -10.17
CA PRO A 2 11.19 -5.79 -9.41
C PRO A 2 10.18 -4.83 -8.79
N TYR A 3 10.62 -4.12 -7.77
CA TYR A 3 9.91 -2.99 -7.17
C TYR A 3 10.16 -1.71 -7.98
N TYR A 4 9.09 -0.96 -8.18
CA TYR A 4 9.12 0.34 -8.83
C TYR A 4 8.57 1.40 -7.88
N LEU A 5 9.32 2.49 -7.72
CA LEU A 5 8.80 3.71 -7.11
C LEU A 5 7.78 4.31 -8.06
N THR A 6 6.51 4.28 -7.67
CA THR A 6 5.39 4.65 -8.52
C THR A 6 4.63 5.80 -7.91
N SER A 7 4.28 6.79 -8.74
CA SER A 7 3.41 7.90 -8.34
C SER A 7 2.13 7.39 -7.68
N VAL A 8 1.82 7.91 -6.50
CA VAL A 8 0.59 7.57 -5.78
C VAL A 8 -0.64 8.00 -6.58
N ALA A 9 -0.53 9.05 -7.41
CA ALA A 9 -1.61 9.49 -8.28
C ALA A 9 -2.02 8.44 -9.31
N GLU A 10 -1.06 7.66 -9.82
CA GLU A 10 -1.25 6.58 -10.81
C GLU A 10 -1.81 5.28 -10.22
N LEU A 11 -1.90 5.20 -8.89
CA LEU A 11 -2.44 4.03 -8.20
C LEU A 11 -3.97 4.13 -8.12
N PRO A 12 -4.70 3.02 -8.35
CA PRO A 12 -6.14 2.97 -8.17
C PRO A 12 -6.59 3.54 -6.83
N HIS A 13 -7.74 4.21 -6.82
CA HIS A 13 -8.37 4.59 -5.57
C HIS A 13 -8.75 3.33 -4.78
N PRO A 14 -8.54 3.32 -3.46
CA PRO A 14 -8.99 2.24 -2.61
C PRO A 14 -10.50 2.00 -2.79
N HIS A 15 -10.89 0.75 -3.02
CA HIS A 15 -12.26 0.31 -3.23
C HIS A 15 -12.50 -1.08 -2.62
N ALA A 16 -13.68 -1.25 -2.05
CA ALA A 16 -14.11 -2.47 -1.35
C ALA A 16 -13.08 -2.93 -0.31
N MET A 17 -12.48 -1.99 0.42
CA MET A 17 -11.46 -2.33 1.40
C MET A 17 -12.05 -3.21 2.49
N GLY A 18 -11.49 -4.40 2.68
CA GLY A 18 -11.84 -5.26 3.80
C GLY A 18 -11.60 -4.57 5.13
N GLU A 19 -12.43 -4.89 6.12
CA GLU A 19 -12.17 -4.47 7.50
C GLU A 19 -10.82 -5.04 7.96
N ARG A 20 -10.09 -4.25 8.76
CA ARG A 20 -8.86 -4.67 9.42
C ARG A 20 -9.09 -4.55 10.92
N PRO A 21 -9.76 -5.53 11.54
CA PRO A 21 -10.01 -5.48 12.97
C PRO A 21 -8.69 -5.48 13.73
N HIS A 22 -8.71 -4.88 14.91
CA HIS A 22 -7.60 -4.92 15.84
C HIS A 22 -7.39 -6.35 16.37
N PRO A 23 -6.22 -6.66 16.96
CA PRO A 23 -5.95 -7.99 17.51
C PRO A 23 -6.95 -8.45 18.57
N ASP A 24 -7.62 -7.52 19.25
CA ASP A 24 -8.67 -7.78 20.24
C ASP A 24 -10.07 -7.97 19.62
N GLY A 25 -10.18 -7.95 18.28
CA GLY A 25 -11.43 -8.10 17.54
C GLY A 25 -12.25 -6.82 17.41
N THR A 26 -11.80 -5.69 17.98
CA THR A 26 -12.50 -4.41 17.79
C THR A 26 -12.41 -3.95 16.34
N ARG A 27 -13.50 -3.35 15.84
CA ARG A 27 -13.56 -2.86 14.46
C ARG A 27 -12.63 -1.66 14.27
N SER A 28 -11.92 -1.63 13.15
CA SER A 28 -11.19 -0.43 12.73
C SER A 28 -12.14 0.75 12.53
N ASN A 29 -11.65 1.96 12.79
CA ASN A 29 -12.39 3.19 12.50
C ASN A 29 -12.30 3.64 11.03
N CYS A 30 -11.72 2.82 10.14
CA CYS A 30 -11.47 3.16 8.74
C CYS A 30 -12.75 3.62 8.03
N PRO A 31 -12.81 4.88 7.53
CA PRO A 31 -14.03 5.43 6.92
C PRO A 31 -14.32 4.84 5.53
N LEU A 32 -13.36 4.14 4.94
CA LEU A 32 -13.43 3.56 3.61
C LEU A 32 -13.43 2.02 3.64
N ALA A 33 -13.53 1.40 4.83
CA ALA A 33 -13.81 -0.03 4.91
C ALA A 33 -15.21 -0.30 4.35
N LEU A 34 -15.41 -1.45 3.70
CA LEU A 34 -16.63 -1.74 2.96
C LEU A 34 -17.89 -1.61 3.80
N GLU A 35 -17.91 -2.18 5.02
CA GLU A 35 -19.08 -2.05 5.87
C GLU A 35 -19.32 -0.61 6.32
N ALA A 36 -18.26 0.17 6.57
CA ALA A 36 -18.38 1.58 6.94
C ALA A 36 -18.94 2.42 5.78
N ALA A 37 -18.51 2.13 4.55
CA ALA A 37 -19.02 2.78 3.36
C ALA A 37 -20.50 2.42 3.12
N ILE A 38 -20.88 1.14 3.26
CA ILE A 38 -22.28 0.70 3.13
C ILE A 38 -23.15 1.33 4.22
N ARG A 39 -22.70 1.39 5.48
CA ARG A 39 -23.44 2.08 6.55
C ARG A 39 -23.67 3.56 6.25
N THR A 40 -22.72 4.20 5.56
CA THR A 40 -22.81 5.63 5.21
C THR A 40 -23.70 5.88 3.99
N LEU A 41 -23.68 4.98 3.00
CA LEU A 41 -24.34 5.17 1.71
C LEU A 41 -25.65 4.39 1.53
N GLY A 42 -25.91 3.39 2.37
CA GLY A 42 -27.05 2.48 2.26
C GLY A 42 -26.92 1.41 1.16
N HIS A 43 -25.87 1.44 0.34
CA HIS A 43 -25.61 0.48 -0.72
C HIS A 43 -24.11 0.26 -0.94
N HIS A 44 -23.75 -0.75 -1.75
CA HIS A 44 -22.37 -0.95 -2.17
C HIS A 44 -21.93 0.22 -3.07
N PRO A 45 -20.85 0.96 -2.75
CA PRO A 45 -20.45 2.17 -3.48
C PRO A 45 -19.92 1.91 -4.90
N GLY A 46 -19.31 0.74 -5.15
CA GLY A 46 -18.57 0.48 -6.39
C GLY A 46 -17.35 1.42 -6.55
N ARG A 47 -16.62 1.30 -7.66
CA ARG A 47 -15.38 2.08 -7.88
C ARG A 47 -15.63 3.60 -7.86
N ASP A 48 -16.66 4.06 -8.54
CA ASP A 48 -16.97 5.50 -8.63
C ASP A 48 -17.48 6.07 -7.31
N GLY A 49 -18.27 5.31 -6.55
CA GLY A 49 -18.66 5.71 -5.20
C GLY A 49 -17.46 5.86 -4.27
N TYR A 50 -16.47 4.94 -4.35
CA TYR A 50 -15.23 5.08 -3.58
C TYR A 50 -14.37 6.27 -4.02
N ARG A 51 -14.34 6.57 -5.32
CA ARG A 51 -13.69 7.78 -5.86
C ARG A 51 -14.36 9.03 -5.28
N ALA A 52 -15.69 9.10 -5.29
CA ALA A 52 -16.46 10.21 -4.73
C ALA A 52 -16.23 10.34 -3.22
N LEU A 53 -16.30 9.24 -2.45
CA LEU A 53 -16.00 9.23 -1.02
C LEU A 53 -14.60 9.76 -0.71
N SER A 54 -13.60 9.36 -1.49
CA SER A 54 -12.21 9.77 -1.32
C SER A 54 -11.98 11.28 -1.54
N ALA A 55 -12.88 11.94 -2.28
CA ALA A 55 -12.83 13.37 -2.56
C ALA A 55 -13.53 14.22 -1.48
N ARG A 56 -14.32 13.61 -0.58
CA ARG A 56 -15.02 14.36 0.46
C ARG A 56 -14.09 14.79 1.60
N GLU A 57 -14.30 16.01 2.08
CA GLU A 57 -13.49 16.60 3.15
C GLU A 57 -13.69 15.87 4.49
N ASP A 58 -14.92 15.51 4.84
CA ASP A 58 -15.23 14.75 6.07
C ASP A 58 -14.52 13.39 6.11
N ILE A 59 -14.46 12.70 4.98
CA ILE A 59 -13.68 11.46 4.83
C ILE A 59 -12.18 11.74 4.90
N ALA A 60 -11.70 12.82 4.31
CA ALA A 60 -10.29 13.23 4.43
C ALA A 60 -9.88 13.48 5.89
N VAL A 61 -10.72 14.15 6.68
CA VAL A 61 -10.51 14.34 8.13
C VAL A 61 -10.42 13.00 8.84
N ARG A 62 -11.40 12.10 8.64
CA ARG A 62 -11.44 10.80 9.31
C ARG A 62 -10.27 9.88 8.93
N ARG A 63 -9.77 9.97 7.70
CA ARG A 63 -8.60 9.18 7.26
C ARG A 63 -7.32 9.55 8.00
N ARG A 64 -7.16 10.83 8.40
CA ARG A 64 -5.99 11.28 9.17
C ARG A 64 -5.93 10.65 10.56
N SER A 65 -7.07 10.25 11.12
CA SER A 65 -7.19 9.57 12.40
C SER A 65 -7.51 8.08 12.26
N CYS A 66 -7.34 7.50 11.07
CA CYS A 66 -7.61 6.08 10.86
C CYS A 66 -6.61 5.23 11.66
N ASP A 67 -7.07 4.17 12.31
CA ASP A 67 -6.28 3.32 13.22
C ASP A 67 -5.59 2.12 12.53
N VAL A 68 -6.02 1.77 11.32
CA VAL A 68 -5.34 0.81 10.41
C VAL A 68 -4.03 1.39 9.85
N HIS A 69 -4.01 2.71 9.85
CA HIS A 69 -3.05 3.62 9.27
C HIS A 69 -1.91 3.77 10.29
N SER A 70 -0.76 3.14 10.02
CA SER A 70 0.34 3.00 10.99
C SER A 70 1.71 3.13 10.34
N GLY A 71 2.63 3.78 11.04
CA GLY A 71 4.03 3.98 10.64
C GLY A 71 4.22 5.22 9.77
N ASP A 72 5.36 5.88 9.89
CA ASP A 72 5.69 7.08 9.14
C ASP A 72 6.31 6.75 7.78
N TRP A 73 5.63 7.18 6.71
CA TRP A 73 6.14 7.02 5.35
C TRP A 73 7.45 7.76 5.10
N THR A 74 7.65 8.92 5.73
CA THR A 74 8.87 9.73 5.56
C THR A 74 10.11 9.03 6.12
N ILE A 75 9.91 8.09 7.05
CA ILE A 75 10.95 7.23 7.62
C ILE A 75 11.06 5.91 6.86
N ALA A 76 9.92 5.24 6.61
CA ALA A 76 9.91 3.92 6.00
C ALA A 76 10.37 3.95 4.53
N LEU A 77 9.95 4.96 3.76
CA LEU A 77 10.24 5.02 2.32
C LEU A 77 11.75 5.11 2.03
N PRO A 78 12.53 6.04 2.61
CA PRO A 78 13.98 6.06 2.40
C PRO A 78 14.67 4.76 2.82
N ALA A 79 14.25 4.16 3.94
CA ALA A 79 14.83 2.91 4.43
C ALA A 79 14.60 1.74 3.44
N ILE A 80 13.40 1.65 2.85
CA ILE A 80 13.08 0.65 1.84
C ILE A 80 13.84 0.89 0.54
N THR A 81 13.92 2.14 0.08
CA THR A 81 14.65 2.49 -1.14
C THR A 81 16.12 2.13 -1.02
N ALA A 82 16.78 2.51 0.07
CA ALA A 82 18.18 2.17 0.33
C ALA A 82 18.38 0.65 0.48
N PHE A 83 17.42 -0.05 1.06
CA PHE A 83 17.49 -1.52 1.21
C PHE A 83 17.34 -2.25 -0.13
N LEU A 84 16.48 -1.76 -1.03
CA LEU A 84 16.22 -2.39 -2.33
C LEU A 84 17.29 -2.11 -3.38
N GLU A 85 18.00 -0.98 -3.28
CA GLU A 85 19.00 -0.53 -4.25
C GLU A 85 20.05 -1.61 -4.61
N PRO A 86 20.66 -2.32 -3.65
CA PRO A 86 21.72 -3.30 -3.94
C PRO A 86 21.20 -4.64 -4.51
N PHE A 87 19.90 -4.85 -4.58
CA PHE A 87 19.36 -6.10 -5.12
C PHE A 87 19.38 -6.05 -6.65
N PRO A 88 19.74 -7.15 -7.32
CA PRO A 88 19.56 -7.25 -8.75
C PRO A 88 18.06 -7.28 -9.10
N VAL A 89 17.73 -6.85 -10.32
CA VAL A 89 16.35 -6.86 -10.85
C VAL A 89 15.74 -8.26 -10.86
N SER A 90 16.59 -9.29 -11.00
CA SER A 90 16.21 -10.70 -10.98
C SER A 90 15.89 -11.24 -9.59
N ALA A 91 16.20 -10.51 -8.51
CA ALA A 91 15.89 -10.96 -7.16
C ALA A 91 14.38 -11.19 -6.98
N ASP A 92 14.04 -12.34 -6.43
CA ASP A 92 12.66 -12.69 -6.14
C ASP A 92 12.18 -12.04 -4.82
N THR A 93 10.87 -11.87 -4.70
CA THR A 93 10.25 -11.21 -3.54
C THR A 93 10.43 -11.99 -2.24
N ALA A 94 10.58 -13.32 -2.28
CA ALA A 94 10.75 -14.12 -1.07
C ALA A 94 12.16 -13.95 -0.50
N THR A 95 13.19 -13.90 -1.35
CA THR A 95 14.57 -13.55 -0.99
C THR A 95 14.63 -12.15 -0.39
N ILE A 96 14.05 -11.15 -1.06
CA ILE A 96 14.00 -9.76 -0.57
C ILE A 96 13.29 -9.69 0.80
N ALA A 97 12.10 -10.29 0.93
CA ALA A 97 11.36 -10.32 2.18
C ALA A 97 12.14 -11.00 3.31
N SER A 98 12.87 -12.08 2.99
CA SER A 98 13.68 -12.79 3.97
C SER A 98 14.84 -11.95 4.47
N ALA A 99 15.56 -11.30 3.57
CA ALA A 99 16.66 -10.39 3.91
C ALA A 99 16.16 -9.19 4.74
N ALA A 100 14.97 -8.66 4.44
CA ALA A 100 14.39 -7.54 5.16
C ALA A 100 14.13 -7.86 6.65
N ARG A 101 13.70 -9.08 6.98
CA ARG A 101 13.30 -9.44 8.37
C ARG A 101 14.39 -9.21 9.41
N SER A 102 15.64 -9.41 9.04
CA SER A 102 16.83 -9.27 9.91
C SER A 102 17.72 -8.08 9.55
N HIS A 103 17.34 -7.25 8.57
CA HIS A 103 18.20 -6.16 8.12
C HIS A 103 18.34 -5.08 9.22
N PRO A 104 19.57 -4.66 9.58
CA PRO A 104 19.79 -3.71 10.68
C PRO A 104 19.03 -2.39 10.54
N SER A 105 18.92 -1.86 9.33
CA SER A 105 18.20 -0.59 9.07
C SER A 105 16.72 -0.64 9.44
N PHE A 106 16.09 -1.83 9.40
CA PHE A 106 14.70 -2.01 9.82
C PHE A 106 14.58 -2.37 11.29
N ALA A 107 15.59 -3.04 11.85
CA ALA A 107 15.63 -3.37 13.28
C ALA A 107 15.70 -2.13 14.17
N SER A 108 16.35 -1.05 13.69
CA SER A 108 16.47 0.22 14.40
C SER A 108 15.23 1.14 14.30
N LEU A 109 14.24 0.79 13.47
CA LEU A 109 13.05 1.61 13.30
C LEU A 109 12.09 1.46 14.49
N ALA A 110 11.29 2.51 14.74
CA ALA A 110 10.19 2.42 15.69
C ALA A 110 9.22 1.30 15.25
N PRO A 111 8.52 0.63 16.19
CA PRO A 111 7.73 -0.56 15.87
C PRO A 111 6.68 -0.34 14.76
N ALA A 112 6.05 0.83 14.70
CA ALA A 112 5.07 1.16 13.66
C ALA A 112 5.71 1.31 12.28
N ASP A 113 6.84 2.02 12.18
CA ASP A 113 7.57 2.26 10.93
C ASP A 113 8.19 0.97 10.41
N ARG A 114 8.73 0.15 11.32
CA ARG A 114 9.22 -1.19 11.01
C ARG A 114 8.13 -2.06 10.40
N ARG A 115 6.92 -2.06 11.00
CA ARG A 115 5.78 -2.82 10.45
C ARG A 115 5.41 -2.33 9.06
N LEU A 116 5.35 -1.02 8.84
CA LEU A 116 5.08 -0.44 7.52
C LEU A 116 6.14 -0.88 6.50
N ALA A 117 7.43 -0.74 6.84
CA ALA A 117 8.53 -1.11 5.95
C ALA A 117 8.53 -2.60 5.59
N LEU A 118 8.38 -3.47 6.59
CA LEU A 118 8.36 -4.91 6.37
C LEU A 118 7.11 -5.38 5.62
N ALA A 119 5.95 -4.75 5.85
CA ALA A 119 4.74 -5.05 5.09
C ALA A 119 4.95 -4.77 3.60
N LEU A 120 5.52 -3.62 3.25
CA LEU A 120 5.77 -3.23 1.85
C LEU A 120 6.70 -4.19 1.11
N LEU A 121 7.58 -4.88 1.82
CA LEU A 121 8.50 -5.88 1.29
C LEU A 121 7.96 -7.32 1.39
N SER A 122 6.82 -7.53 2.05
CA SER A 122 6.20 -8.84 2.24
C SER A 122 5.51 -9.33 0.98
N TYR A 123 5.66 -10.62 0.67
CA TYR A 123 4.91 -11.24 -0.44
C TYR A 123 3.39 -11.13 -0.27
N SER A 124 2.88 -11.35 0.95
CA SER A 124 1.44 -11.41 1.22
C SER A 124 0.79 -10.05 1.48
N ASP A 125 1.59 -9.05 1.85
CA ASP A 125 1.11 -7.75 2.29
C ASP A 125 1.90 -6.60 1.67
N SER A 126 2.45 -6.78 0.46
CA SER A 126 3.08 -5.72 -0.34
C SER A 126 2.04 -4.79 -0.97
N LEU A 127 2.51 -3.72 -1.61
CA LEU A 127 1.70 -2.99 -2.60
C LEU A 127 1.88 -3.69 -3.95
N ARG A 128 0.84 -4.37 -4.42
CA ARG A 128 0.89 -5.11 -5.67
C ARG A 128 -0.20 -4.63 -6.61
N VAL A 129 0.14 -4.46 -7.88
CA VAL A 129 -0.81 -4.19 -8.97
C VAL A 129 -0.80 -5.38 -9.93
N TYR A 130 -1.97 -5.83 -10.35
CA TYR A 130 -2.16 -6.93 -11.31
C TYR A 130 -3.45 -6.71 -12.11
N VAL A 131 -3.64 -7.50 -13.18
CA VAL A 131 -4.94 -7.62 -13.87
C VAL A 131 -5.59 -8.95 -13.45
N ASN A 132 -6.85 -8.89 -13.00
CA ASN A 132 -7.59 -10.07 -12.56
C ASN A 132 -8.11 -10.88 -13.76
N GLY A 133 -8.77 -12.02 -13.49
CA GLY A 133 -9.31 -12.91 -14.53
C GLY A 133 -10.38 -12.28 -15.42
N GLN A 134 -10.94 -11.14 -15.01
CA GLN A 134 -11.93 -10.36 -15.75
C GLN A 134 -11.31 -9.24 -16.60
N GLY A 135 -9.98 -9.12 -16.64
CA GLY A 135 -9.29 -8.07 -17.37
C GLY A 135 -9.26 -6.72 -16.63
N GLU A 136 -9.66 -6.67 -15.36
CA GLU A 136 -9.64 -5.45 -14.58
C GLU A 136 -8.36 -5.29 -13.78
N ARG A 137 -7.81 -4.07 -13.76
CA ARG A 137 -6.69 -3.71 -12.89
C ARG A 137 -7.14 -3.70 -11.42
N GLU A 138 -6.41 -4.42 -10.59
CA GLU A 138 -6.61 -4.54 -9.15
C GLU A 138 -5.34 -4.26 -8.34
N THR A 139 -5.53 -4.04 -7.04
CA THR A 139 -4.45 -3.71 -6.12
C THR A 139 -4.56 -4.42 -4.78
N ILE A 140 -3.43 -4.97 -4.32
CA ILE A 140 -3.23 -5.36 -2.92
C ILE A 140 -2.65 -4.19 -2.14
N GLY A 141 -3.05 -4.08 -0.87
CA GLY A 141 -2.53 -3.05 0.04
C GLY A 141 -3.24 -1.71 -0.07
N GLN A 142 -4.52 -1.72 -0.41
CA GLN A 142 -5.35 -0.53 -0.56
C GLN A 142 -5.33 0.42 0.65
N HIS A 143 -5.31 -0.12 1.88
CA HIS A 143 -5.16 0.69 3.11
C HIS A 143 -3.83 1.44 3.14
N ARG A 144 -2.74 0.86 2.62
CA ARG A 144 -1.43 1.52 2.54
C ARG A 144 -1.41 2.59 1.44
N ILE A 145 -2.08 2.36 0.31
CA ILE A 145 -2.30 3.41 -0.72
C ILE A 145 -3.10 4.57 -0.13
N CYS A 146 -4.15 4.27 0.64
CA CYS A 146 -4.95 5.26 1.36
C CYS A 146 -4.09 6.07 2.35
N TRP A 147 -3.25 5.39 3.14
CA TRP A 147 -2.31 6.02 4.09
C TRP A 147 -1.32 6.92 3.35
N ALA A 148 -0.70 6.45 2.27
CA ALA A 148 0.24 7.24 1.46
C ALA A 148 -0.40 8.51 0.90
N ARG A 149 -1.62 8.40 0.35
CA ARG A 149 -2.40 9.55 -0.12
C ARG A 149 -2.71 10.53 1.03
N THR A 150 -3.08 10.01 2.19
CA THR A 150 -3.41 10.82 3.38
C THR A 150 -2.18 11.55 3.92
N ALA A 151 -1.02 10.90 3.88
CA ALA A 151 0.27 11.46 4.31
C ALA A 151 0.91 12.38 3.26
N GLY A 152 0.29 12.60 2.10
CA GLY A 152 0.83 13.48 1.05
C GLY A 152 2.08 12.92 0.35
N ILE A 153 2.27 11.61 0.38
CA ILE A 153 3.42 10.95 -0.25
C ILE A 153 3.24 10.94 -1.76
N ALA A 154 4.26 11.41 -2.48
CA ALA A 154 4.22 11.51 -3.94
C ALA A 154 4.31 10.15 -4.63
N ALA A 155 5.14 9.24 -4.11
CA ALA A 155 5.39 7.94 -4.71
C ALA A 155 5.68 6.86 -3.67
N VAL A 156 5.32 5.62 -3.96
CA VAL A 156 5.52 4.46 -3.07
C VAL A 156 6.13 3.27 -3.81
N PRO A 157 6.81 2.35 -3.12
CA PRO A 157 7.33 1.13 -3.73
C PRO A 157 6.15 0.22 -4.09
N VAL A 158 6.07 -0.15 -5.36
CA VAL A 158 5.00 -1.00 -5.89
C VAL A 158 5.60 -2.12 -6.70
N TRP A 159 5.06 -3.30 -6.49
CA TRP A 159 5.34 -4.47 -7.29
C TRP A 159 4.24 -4.62 -8.36
N PHE A 160 4.63 -4.66 -9.63
CA PHE A 160 3.74 -4.98 -10.75
C PHE A 160 3.88 -6.45 -11.11
N ASP A 161 2.75 -7.16 -11.18
CA ASP A 161 2.73 -8.51 -11.71
C ASP A 161 3.03 -8.46 -13.22
N ALA A 162 4.29 -8.74 -13.57
CA ALA A 162 4.77 -8.65 -14.94
C ALA A 162 4.07 -9.60 -15.92
N THR A 163 3.31 -10.59 -15.43
CA THR A 163 2.51 -11.48 -16.29
C THR A 163 1.20 -10.86 -16.73
N THR A 164 0.74 -9.81 -16.03
CA THR A 164 -0.59 -9.23 -16.23
C THR A 164 -0.58 -7.72 -16.43
N VAL A 165 0.45 -7.00 -15.97
CA VAL A 165 0.51 -5.54 -16.03
C VAL A 165 1.93 -5.01 -16.14
N ALA A 166 2.15 -4.06 -17.06
CA ALA A 166 3.38 -3.31 -17.13
C ALA A 166 3.38 -2.14 -16.12
N PRO A 167 4.53 -1.78 -15.53
CA PRO A 167 4.63 -0.57 -14.72
C PRO A 167 4.33 0.69 -15.56
N PRO A 168 3.83 1.78 -14.94
CA PRO A 168 3.73 3.09 -15.57
C PRO A 168 5.06 3.56 -16.15
N ARG A 169 5.02 4.36 -17.22
CA ARG A 169 6.22 4.82 -17.93
C ARG A 169 7.16 5.65 -17.06
N ASP A 170 6.62 6.37 -16.09
CA ASP A 170 7.33 7.23 -15.14
C ASP A 170 7.76 6.49 -13.86
N ALA A 171 7.39 5.21 -13.71
CA ALA A 171 7.76 4.43 -12.55
C ALA A 171 9.28 4.14 -12.55
N THR A 172 9.93 4.43 -11.43
CA THR A 172 11.40 4.30 -11.31
C THR A 172 11.77 2.96 -10.69
N LEU A 173 12.62 2.19 -11.36
CA LEU A 173 13.13 0.92 -10.84
C LEU A 173 13.96 1.14 -9.56
N LEU A 174 13.63 0.41 -8.49
CA LEU A 174 14.31 0.53 -7.19
C LEU A 174 15.51 -0.42 -7.03
N GLN A 175 15.52 -1.54 -7.75
CA GLN A 175 16.61 -2.53 -7.75
C GLN A 175 17.64 -2.19 -8.82
N ARG A 176 18.85 -1.80 -8.41
CA ARG A 176 19.89 -1.30 -9.33
C ARG A 176 21.05 -2.27 -9.55
N GLY A 177 21.24 -3.23 -8.63
CA GLY A 177 22.27 -4.28 -8.73
C GLY A 177 23.65 -3.76 -8.35
#